data_AF-A0A4Y8BYZ4-F1
#
_entry.id   AF-A0A4Y8BYZ4-F1
#
_cell.length_a   1.000
_cell.length_b   1.000
_cell.length_c   1.000
_cell.angle_alpha   90.00
_cell.angle_beta   90.00
_cell.angle_gamma   90.00
#
_symmetry.space_group_name_H-M   'P 1'
#
loop_
_entity.id
_entity.type
_entity.pdbx_description
1 polymer ?
#
loop_
_entity_poly.entity_id
_entity_poly.type
_entity_poly.pdbx_seq_one_letter_code
_entity_poly.pdbx_strand_id
1 'polypeptide(L)' 'DFPRFVRALARVKKAAAMANHELGLLDKNIQDAIIKACDKILEGGYYDQFVVDMIQGGAGTSTNMNANEV' A
#
# COMPACT_ATOMS: atom_id res chain seq x y z
N ASP A 1 -5.66 14.99 -1.15
CA ASP A 1 -7.08 15.17 -0.75
C ASP A 1 -7.71 14.03 0.05
N PHE A 2 -7.29 12.76 -0.13
CA PHE A 2 -7.95 11.63 0.56
C PHE A 2 -7.00 10.81 1.47
N PRO A 3 -6.37 11.42 2.50
CA PRO A 3 -5.33 10.76 3.30
C PRO A 3 -5.83 9.56 4.13
N ARG A 4 -7.14 9.49 4.43
CA ARG A 4 -7.70 8.30 5.10
C ARG A 4 -7.77 7.09 4.16
N PHE A 5 -8.03 7.31 2.87
CA PHE A 5 -8.16 6.23 1.89
C PHE A 5 -6.79 5.63 1.57
N VAL A 6 -5.79 6.48 1.33
CA VAL A 6 -4.38 6.07 1.15
C VAL A 6 -3.87 5.28 2.36
N ARG A 7 -4.12 5.76 3.59
CA ARG A 7 -3.75 5.01 4.81
C ARG A 7 -4.45 3.66 4.92
N ALA A 8 -5.69 3.54 4.44
CA ALA A 8 -6.39 2.26 4.44
C ALA A 8 -5.71 1.25 3.52
N LEU A 9 -5.32 1.67 2.30
CA LEU A 9 -4.58 0.84 1.36
C LEU A 9 -3.25 0.39 1.96
N ALA A 10 -2.47 1.30 2.56
CA ALA A 10 -1.21 0.97 3.22
C ALA A 10 -1.39 -0.06 4.34
N ARG A 11 -2.45 0.05 5.17
CA ARG A 11 -2.75 -0.98 6.20
C ARG A 11 -3.05 -2.34 5.58
N VAL A 12 -3.83 -2.39 4.51
CA VAL A 12 -4.16 -3.64 3.82
C VAL A 12 -2.90 -4.28 3.22
N LYS A 13 -2.03 -3.49 2.57
CA LYS A 13 -0.76 -3.99 2.00
C LYS A 13 0.20 -4.48 3.08
N LYS A 14 0.33 -3.74 4.20
CA LYS A 14 1.13 -4.15 5.36
C LYS A 14 0.64 -5.49 5.93
N ALA A 15 -0.67 -5.62 6.16
CA ALA A 15 -1.26 -6.86 6.66
C ALA A 15 -1.06 -8.04 5.69
N ALA A 16 -1.22 -7.81 4.39
CA ALA A 16 -0.99 -8.84 3.37
C ALA A 16 0.47 -9.31 3.35
N ALA A 17 1.44 -8.40 3.47
CA ALA A 17 2.85 -8.76 3.54
C ALA A 17 3.17 -9.61 4.78
N MET A 18 2.64 -9.23 5.95
CA MET A 18 2.80 -9.99 7.19
C MET A 18 2.19 -11.39 7.08
N ALA A 19 0.94 -11.49 6.63
CA ALA A 19 0.27 -12.78 6.47
C ALA A 19 0.97 -13.69 5.45
N ASN A 20 1.45 -13.15 4.33
CA ASN A 20 2.18 -13.93 3.34
C ASN A 20 3.52 -14.44 3.88
N HIS A 21 4.22 -13.65 4.69
CA HIS A 21 5.45 -14.12 5.33
C HIS A 21 5.18 -15.20 6.39
N GLU A 22 4.13 -15.04 7.21
CA GLU A 22 3.71 -16.05 8.19
C GLU A 22 3.39 -17.41 7.53
N LEU A 23 2.86 -17.39 6.30
CA LEU A 23 2.60 -18.58 5.49
C LEU A 23 3.83 -19.12 4.74
N GLY A 24 4.99 -18.47 4.86
CA GLY A 24 6.22 -18.83 4.15
C GLY A 24 6.22 -18.49 2.66
N LEU A 25 5.31 -17.64 2.21
CA LEU A 25 5.14 -17.22 0.80
C LEU A 25 5.93 -15.95 0.45
N LEU A 26 6.51 -15.27 1.43
CA LEU A 26 7.24 -14.04 1.25
C LEU A 26 8.52 -14.03 2.10
N ASP A 27 9.65 -13.73 1.47
CA ASP A 27 10.92 -13.60 2.18
C ASP A 27 10.90 -12.48 3.21
N LYS A 28 11.53 -12.70 4.35
CA LYS A 28 11.56 -11.74 5.47
C LYS A 28 12.08 -10.36 5.03
N ASN A 29 13.13 -10.33 4.22
CA ASN A 29 13.72 -9.06 3.75
C ASN A 29 12.74 -8.25 2.90
N ILE A 30 11.93 -8.92 2.07
CA ILE A 30 10.90 -8.28 1.25
C ILE A 30 9.75 -7.81 2.14
N GLN A 31 9.29 -8.65 3.08
CA GLN A 31 8.29 -8.26 4.06
C GLN A 31 8.69 -6.99 4.81
N ASP A 32 9.89 -6.96 5.38
CA ASP A 32 10.38 -5.83 6.19
C ASP A 32 10.45 -4.55 5.36
N ALA A 33 10.86 -4.64 4.08
CA ALA A 33 10.87 -3.51 3.16
C ALA A 33 9.46 -2.99 2.87
N ILE A 34 8.49 -3.86 2.60
CA ILE A 34 7.08 -3.49 2.37
C ILE A 34 6.48 -2.86 3.62
N ILE A 35 6.73 -3.43 4.81
CA ILE A 35 6.27 -2.88 6.09
C ILE A 35 6.81 -1.47 6.28
N LYS A 36 8.10 -1.26 6.03
CA LYS A 36 8.74 0.06 6.15
C LYS A 36 8.14 1.10 5.20
N ALA A 37 7.87 0.71 3.95
CA ALA A 37 7.21 1.59 2.98
C ALA A 37 5.77 1.95 3.43
N CYS A 38 5.01 0.94 3.86
CA CYS A 38 3.65 1.14 4.38
C CYS A 38 3.66 2.06 5.61
N ASP A 39 4.58 1.87 6.54
CA ASP A 39 4.69 2.73 7.73
C ASP A 39 5.02 4.18 7.37
N LYS A 40 5.88 4.39 6.36
CA LYS A 40 6.17 5.75 5.86
C LYS A 40 4.92 6.43 5.29
N ILE A 41 4.06 5.69 4.59
CA ILE A 41 2.78 6.18 4.10
C ILE A 41 1.83 6.48 5.27
N LEU A 42 1.78 5.61 6.29
CA LEU A 42 0.93 5.80 7.47
C LEU A 42 1.31 7.04 8.29
N GLU A 43 2.59 7.39 8.30
CA GLU A 43 3.15 8.62 8.89
C GLU A 43 2.89 9.88 8.04
N GLY A 44 2.28 9.74 6.86
CA GLY A 44 1.96 10.86 5.96
C GLY A 44 2.98 11.12 4.85
N GLY A 45 3.96 10.24 4.67
CA GLY A 45 4.88 10.30 3.53
C GLY A 45 4.23 9.86 2.21
N TYR A 46 4.77 10.36 1.10
CA TYR A 46 4.45 9.95 -0.28
C TYR A 46 2.98 10.13 -0.73
N TYR A 47 2.16 10.90 -0.01
CA TYR A 47 0.77 11.14 -0.43
C TYR A 47 0.66 11.84 -1.79
N ASP A 48 1.70 12.60 -2.17
CA ASP A 48 1.86 13.24 -3.47
C ASP A 48 2.11 12.24 -4.62
N GLN A 49 2.46 10.99 -4.32
CA GLN A 49 2.67 9.92 -5.29
C GLN A 49 1.38 9.12 -5.59
N PHE A 50 0.29 9.40 -4.88
CA PHE A 50 -1.04 8.83 -5.14
C PHE A 50 -1.83 9.75 -6.08
N VAL A 51 -1.56 9.64 -7.38
CA VAL A 51 -1.99 10.60 -8.41
C VAL A 51 -3.25 10.16 -9.17
N VAL A 52 -3.75 8.94 -8.95
CA VAL A 52 -4.93 8.43 -9.64
C VAL A 52 -6.18 9.19 -9.18
N ASP A 53 -6.98 9.65 -10.16
CA ASP A 53 -8.24 10.35 -9.90
C ASP A 53 -9.26 9.46 -9.15
N MET A 54 -10.10 10.10 -8.34
CA MET A 54 -11.19 9.42 -7.64
C MET A 54 -12.28 8.93 -8.59
N ILE A 55 -12.48 9.59 -9.73
CA ILE A 55 -13.38 9.14 -10.80
C ILE A 55 -12.55 8.37 -11.82
N GLN A 56 -12.23 7.13 -11.47
CA GLN A 56 -11.54 6.19 -12.36
C GLN A 56 -12.49 5.09 -12.86
N GLY A 57 -12.22 4.56 -14.05
CA GLY A 57 -12.76 3.27 -14.47
C GLY A 57 -12.07 2.09 -13.76
N GLY A 58 -12.51 0.85 -14.03
CA GLY A 58 -11.77 -0.35 -13.58
C GLY A 58 -11.93 -0.72 -12.11
N ALA A 59 -12.99 -0.24 -11.44
CA ALA A 59 -13.43 -0.66 -10.11
C ALA A 59 -12.36 -0.54 -9.00
N GLY A 60 -11.45 0.43 -9.09
CA GLY A 60 -10.40 0.67 -8.10
C GLY A 60 -9.09 -0.07 -8.37
N THR A 61 -8.98 -0.79 -9.49
CA THR A 61 -7.73 -1.49 -9.88
C THR A 61 -6.55 -0.52 -9.95
N SER A 62 -6.73 0.66 -10.56
CA SER A 62 -5.67 1.65 -10.70
C SER A 62 -5.21 2.19 -9.34
N THR A 63 -6.12 2.47 -8.42
CA THR A 63 -5.74 2.85 -7.04
C THR A 63 -5.00 1.74 -6.31
N ASN A 64 -5.43 0.48 -6.45
CA ASN A 64 -4.74 -0.64 -5.84
C ASN A 64 -3.32 -0.85 -6.40
N MET A 65 -3.15 -0.67 -7.72
CA MET A 65 -1.85 -0.77 -8.38
C MET A 65 -0.95 0.43 -8.04
N ASN A 66 -1.49 1.64 -7.96
CA ASN A 66 -0.72 2.81 -7.52
C ASN A 66 -0.13 2.58 -6.13
N ALA A 67 -0.86 1.94 -5.20
CA ALA A 67 -0.34 1.56 -3.89
C ALA A 67 0.67 0.39 -3.90
N ASN A 68 0.76 -0.38 -4.99
CA ASN A 68 1.81 -1.40 -5.17
C ASN A 68 3.09 -0.78 -5.73
N GLU A 69 2.96 0.25 -6.58
CA GLU A 69 4.07 0.89 -7.28
C GLU A 69 4.77 1.95 -6.41
N VAL A 70 4.04 2.62 -5.52
CA VAL A 70 4.55 3.55 -4.50
C VAL A 70 5.03 2.79 -3.28
#